data_AF-A0AAW4WZ37-F1
#
_entry.id   AF-A0AAW4WZ37-F1
#
_cell.length_a   1.000
_cell.length_b   1.000
_cell.length_c   1.000
_cell.angle_alpha   90.00
_cell.angle_beta   90.00
_cell.angle_gamma   90.00
#
_symmetry.space_group_name_H-M   'P 1'
#
loop_
_entity.id
_entity.type
_entity.pdbx_description
1 polymer ?
#
loop_
_entity_poly.entity_id
_entity_poly.type
_entity_poly.pdbx_seq_one_letter_code
_entity_poly.pdbx_strand_id
1 'polypeptide(L)'
;MKKRISLILIILTMILILFSFNTAAEEKYLLIHVDGISSEMFFSELEQGNLPNLAEYFAEENMIEHGITYFPPSTQVVISRIRESKKISEGELLDWDRYDEETETGKGKISVFNEMRSSVDRRARSNFIYGYPALSNLAPAAMLNLADLIDKYGLVEFYYFSPDTYGHIWGERSQLNKLYQFDRSFGEAAKDFPEDLNIIIYSDHGMVFGEKVSFKDQLLEELDSKIANYSYPNIYLNNNNDQIDKDQLSREIAKNTPLDYVFYQKNETEIIGYHPRSKITFKSKEDKIAYLYEGADTFNYYNKGYQGEFLNEDQWLELTYDSYFPFAPYNITAMFKNEFVGDLLTVLNSPKFMGGGYVREGSHLGLTADSMTVPVLVRGPELEKFYGRDFLRLDSLFEELAIKNYESNTPNKDDNHLSLAFNALSDGDWILNYDLSPKYRIKFSGELNSFNEQSLWASYDVYSGYLSRLWLGAGLSNLKRDDSKAMAKMRLELKARNILLEYKNYSSQDSEINFLYSIADNLALKADRDFDFFGFRYNF
;
A
#
# COMPACT_ATOMS: atom_id res chain seq x y z
N MET A 1 -28.66 47.79 0.56
CA MET A 1 -28.70 46.31 0.44
C MET A 1 -28.72 45.82 -1.01
N LYS A 2 -29.79 46.03 -1.79
CA LYS A 2 -29.94 45.46 -3.16
C LYS A 2 -28.76 45.70 -4.12
N LYS A 3 -28.18 46.91 -4.14
CA LYS A 3 -27.00 47.24 -4.99
C LYS A 3 -25.70 46.53 -4.57
N ARG A 4 -25.52 46.23 -3.28
CA ARG A 4 -24.33 45.52 -2.77
C ARG A 4 -24.42 44.02 -3.04
N ILE A 5 -25.62 43.44 -2.86
CA ILE A 5 -25.90 42.03 -3.17
C ILE A 5 -25.72 41.76 -4.66
N SER A 6 -26.19 42.66 -5.53
CA SER A 6 -26.02 42.52 -6.99
C SER A 6 -24.55 42.59 -7.43
N LEU A 7 -23.72 43.42 -6.79
CA LEU A 7 -22.29 43.52 -7.10
C LEU A 7 -21.53 42.26 -6.65
N ILE A 8 -21.85 41.73 -5.46
CA ILE A 8 -21.29 40.49 -4.94
C ILE A 8 -21.64 39.31 -5.87
N LEU A 9 -22.91 39.22 -6.30
CA LEU A 9 -23.35 38.22 -7.27
C LEU A 9 -22.60 38.31 -8.60
N ILE A 10 -22.39 39.51 -9.15
CA ILE A 10 -21.66 39.69 -10.41
C ILE A 10 -20.19 39.28 -10.27
N ILE A 11 -19.53 39.65 -9.16
CA ILE A 11 -18.15 39.23 -8.89
C ILE A 11 -18.08 37.70 -8.74
N LEU A 12 -19.05 37.10 -8.06
CA LEU A 12 -19.18 35.64 -7.94
C LEU A 12 -19.38 34.97 -9.29
N THR A 13 -20.25 35.50 -10.15
CA THR A 13 -20.45 34.97 -11.50
C THR A 13 -19.18 35.11 -12.35
N MET A 14 -18.44 36.22 -12.24
CA MET A 14 -17.15 36.39 -12.94
C MET A 14 -16.09 35.39 -12.43
N ILE A 15 -16.02 35.16 -11.12
CA ILE A 15 -15.12 34.17 -10.51
C ILE A 15 -15.49 32.77 -11.01
N LEU A 16 -16.79 32.40 -10.99
CA LEU A 16 -17.28 31.12 -11.51
C LEU A 16 -16.91 30.90 -12.99
N ILE A 17 -17.04 31.93 -13.83
CA ILE A 17 -16.69 31.86 -15.26
C ILE A 17 -15.18 31.74 -15.48
N LEU A 18 -14.35 32.45 -14.70
CA LEU A 18 -12.90 32.46 -14.86
C LEU A 18 -12.21 31.16 -14.41
N PHE A 19 -12.88 30.34 -13.60
CA PHE A 19 -12.30 29.12 -13.01
C PHE A 19 -12.91 27.81 -13.53
N SER A 20 -13.82 27.86 -14.50
CA SER A 20 -14.43 26.71 -15.16
C SER A 20 -13.54 26.17 -16.29
N PHE A 21 -12.51 25.40 -15.94
CA PHE A 21 -11.79 24.56 -16.89
C PHE A 21 -11.89 23.11 -16.43
N ASN A 22 -12.83 22.36 -17.02
CA ASN A 22 -12.84 20.91 -16.94
C ASN A 22 -11.86 20.38 -17.99
N THR A 23 -10.73 19.84 -17.55
CA THR A 23 -9.93 18.93 -18.37
C THR A 23 -10.59 17.56 -18.28
N ALA A 24 -11.07 17.06 -19.43
CA ALA A 24 -11.67 15.75 -19.55
C ALA A 24 -10.61 14.63 -19.49
N ALA A 25 -11.03 13.54 -18.83
CA ALA A 25 -10.54 12.16 -18.86
C ALA A 25 -9.02 11.96 -19.05
N GLU A 26 -8.29 12.11 -17.96
CA GLU A 26 -7.10 11.30 -17.71
C GLU A 26 -7.56 9.85 -17.41
N GLU A 27 -6.81 8.85 -17.87
CA GLU A 27 -7.11 7.45 -17.57
C GLU A 27 -7.25 7.24 -16.06
N LYS A 28 -8.33 6.60 -15.63
CA LYS A 28 -8.62 6.38 -14.22
C LYS A 28 -8.09 5.03 -13.78
N TYR A 29 -7.29 5.01 -12.72
CA TYR A 29 -6.69 3.83 -12.12
C TYR A 29 -6.96 3.78 -10.62
N LEU A 30 -7.40 2.60 -10.15
CA LEU A 30 -7.47 2.25 -8.73
C LEU A 30 -6.61 1.01 -8.50
N LEU A 31 -5.57 1.15 -7.69
CA LEU A 31 -4.74 0.04 -7.24
C LEU A 31 -5.09 -0.26 -5.79
N ILE A 32 -5.53 -1.48 -5.51
CA ILE A 32 -5.81 -1.96 -4.16
C ILE A 32 -4.81 -3.05 -3.80
N HIS A 33 -4.02 -2.80 -2.78
CA HIS A 33 -3.17 -3.78 -2.13
C HIS A 33 -3.92 -4.43 -0.96
N VAL A 34 -4.12 -5.75 -0.99
CA VAL A 34 -4.71 -6.52 0.12
C VAL A 34 -3.63 -7.39 0.74
N ASP A 35 -3.15 -6.98 1.90
CA ASP A 35 -1.92 -7.53 2.50
C ASP A 35 -2.13 -8.96 3.02
N GLY A 36 -1.19 -9.85 2.70
CA GLY A 36 -1.05 -11.18 3.30
C GLY A 36 -2.07 -12.24 2.85
N ILE A 37 -2.64 -12.14 1.65
CA ILE A 37 -3.60 -13.14 1.13
C ILE A 37 -2.94 -13.98 0.04
N SER A 38 -2.93 -15.31 0.22
CA SER A 38 -2.44 -16.25 -0.79
C SER A 38 -3.50 -16.52 -1.86
N SER A 39 -3.06 -16.93 -3.05
CA SER A 39 -3.98 -17.36 -4.11
C SER A 39 -4.88 -18.51 -3.65
N GLU A 40 -4.29 -19.57 -3.09
CA GLU A 40 -5.03 -20.73 -2.62
C GLU A 40 -6.16 -20.35 -1.66
N MET A 41 -5.88 -19.48 -0.68
CA MET A 41 -6.90 -19.00 0.24
C MET A 41 -7.98 -18.19 -0.48
N PHE A 42 -7.58 -17.23 -1.31
CA PHE A 42 -8.52 -16.34 -1.99
C PHE A 42 -9.50 -17.11 -2.87
N PHE A 43 -8.99 -17.98 -3.76
CA PHE A 43 -9.82 -18.71 -4.72
C PHE A 43 -10.66 -19.78 -4.04
N SER A 44 -10.15 -20.44 -2.98
CA SER A 44 -10.96 -21.35 -2.15
C SER A 44 -12.16 -20.64 -1.52
N GLU A 45 -11.97 -19.42 -1.01
CA GLU A 45 -13.07 -18.63 -0.43
C GLU A 45 -14.05 -18.08 -1.49
N LEU A 46 -13.55 -17.77 -2.69
CA LEU A 46 -14.35 -17.38 -3.84
C LEU A 46 -15.26 -18.53 -4.30
N GLU A 47 -14.70 -19.73 -4.49
CA GLU A 47 -15.42 -20.95 -4.88
C GLU A 47 -16.49 -21.35 -3.87
N GLN A 48 -16.22 -21.15 -2.58
CA GLN A 48 -17.18 -21.38 -1.50
C GLN A 48 -18.30 -20.34 -1.43
N GLY A 49 -18.22 -19.25 -2.22
CA GLY A 49 -19.20 -18.17 -2.25
C GLY A 49 -19.09 -17.18 -1.09
N ASN A 50 -17.95 -17.14 -0.41
CA ASN A 50 -17.73 -16.25 0.74
C ASN A 50 -17.28 -14.83 0.34
N LEU A 51 -16.94 -14.61 -0.94
CA LEU A 51 -16.53 -13.32 -1.52
C LEU A 51 -17.51 -12.85 -2.63
N PRO A 52 -18.81 -12.66 -2.32
CA PRO A 52 -19.83 -12.42 -3.33
C PRO A 52 -19.67 -11.09 -4.08
N ASN A 53 -19.13 -10.05 -3.44
CA ASN A 53 -19.03 -8.73 -4.10
C ASN A 53 -17.88 -8.70 -5.11
N LEU A 54 -16.74 -9.32 -4.78
CA LEU A 54 -15.63 -9.50 -5.70
C LEU A 54 -16.03 -10.43 -6.86
N ALA A 55 -16.73 -11.54 -6.57
CA ALA A 55 -17.25 -12.45 -7.60
C ALA A 55 -18.25 -11.78 -8.56
N GLU A 56 -19.10 -10.89 -8.06
CA GLU A 56 -20.04 -10.13 -8.90
C GLU A 56 -19.32 -9.07 -9.74
N TYR A 57 -18.28 -8.45 -9.19
CA TYR A 57 -17.59 -7.34 -9.84
C TYR A 57 -16.55 -7.77 -10.87
N PHE A 58 -15.89 -8.90 -10.69
CA PHE A 58 -14.84 -9.39 -11.59
C PHE A 58 -15.30 -10.67 -12.28
N ALA A 59 -15.15 -10.74 -13.61
CA ALA A 59 -15.36 -11.98 -14.33
C ALA A 59 -14.20 -12.97 -14.07
N GLU A 60 -14.40 -14.25 -14.37
CA GLU A 60 -13.36 -15.28 -14.14
C GLU A 60 -12.09 -14.97 -14.94
N GLU A 61 -12.22 -14.52 -16.19
CA GLU A 61 -11.10 -14.09 -17.03
C GLU A 61 -10.38 -12.84 -16.52
N ASN A 62 -10.95 -12.14 -15.54
CA ASN A 62 -10.35 -10.98 -14.90
C ASN A 62 -9.49 -11.34 -13.69
N MET A 63 -9.40 -12.63 -13.34
CA MET A 63 -8.67 -13.10 -12.17
C MET A 63 -7.49 -13.96 -12.61
N ILE A 64 -6.31 -13.63 -12.12
CA ILE A 64 -5.07 -14.33 -12.40
C ILE A 64 -4.69 -15.07 -11.13
N GLU A 65 -4.75 -16.40 -11.19
CA GLU A 65 -4.56 -17.25 -10.02
C GLU A 65 -3.11 -17.25 -9.53
N HIS A 66 -2.15 -17.14 -10.45
CA HIS A 66 -0.74 -17.29 -10.12
C HIS A 66 0.04 -15.98 -10.32
N GLY A 67 -0.29 -14.97 -9.52
CA GLY A 67 0.61 -13.83 -9.31
C GLY A 67 1.82 -14.27 -8.49
N ILE A 68 3.01 -14.28 -9.07
CA ILE A 68 4.23 -14.70 -8.38
C ILE A 68 4.92 -13.47 -7.76
N THR A 69 5.02 -13.46 -6.42
CA THR A 69 5.65 -12.35 -5.69
C THR A 69 7.17 -12.50 -5.55
N TYR A 70 7.78 -11.51 -4.91
CA TYR A 70 9.19 -11.44 -4.56
C TYR A 70 9.56 -12.48 -3.50
N PHE A 71 10.79 -12.98 -3.54
CA PHE A 71 11.39 -13.69 -2.41
C PHE A 71 12.46 -12.81 -1.74
N PRO A 72 12.46 -12.61 -0.41
CA PRO A 72 11.48 -13.14 0.53
C PRO A 72 10.12 -12.43 0.39
N PRO A 73 9.00 -13.18 0.54
CA PRO A 73 7.66 -12.65 0.37
C PRO A 73 7.28 -11.83 1.61
N SER A 74 7.59 -10.54 1.60
CA SER A 74 7.38 -9.66 2.76
C SER A 74 6.95 -8.26 2.35
N THR A 75 6.02 -7.67 3.11
CA THR A 75 5.40 -6.37 2.84
C THR A 75 6.41 -5.26 2.52
N GLN A 76 7.48 -5.14 3.32
CA GLN A 76 8.50 -4.12 3.14
C GLN A 76 9.33 -4.31 1.86
N VAL A 77 9.52 -5.55 1.40
CA VAL A 77 10.24 -5.84 0.16
C VAL A 77 9.39 -5.44 -1.04
N VAL A 78 8.10 -5.79 -1.03
CA VAL A 78 7.17 -5.56 -2.15
C VAL A 78 6.80 -4.08 -2.25
N ILE A 79 6.29 -3.46 -1.17
CA ILE A 79 5.76 -2.08 -1.20
C ILE A 79 6.86 -1.05 -1.52
N SER A 80 8.11 -1.32 -1.19
CA SER A 80 9.22 -0.41 -1.50
C SER A 80 9.68 -0.46 -2.96
N ARG A 81 9.22 -1.45 -3.75
CA ARG A 81 9.75 -1.73 -5.10
C ARG A 81 8.70 -1.79 -6.19
N ILE A 82 7.53 -2.35 -5.90
CA ILE A 82 6.56 -2.77 -6.91
C ILE A 82 6.17 -1.59 -7.83
N ARG A 83 5.98 -0.40 -7.27
CA ARG A 83 5.64 0.81 -8.01
C ARG A 83 6.70 1.23 -9.03
N GLU A 84 7.97 0.98 -8.71
CA GLU A 84 9.11 1.30 -9.58
C GLU A 84 9.49 0.10 -10.47
N SER A 85 8.75 -1.01 -10.40
CA SER A 85 9.05 -2.27 -11.09
C SER A 85 10.48 -2.76 -10.83
N LYS A 86 11.01 -2.45 -9.66
CA LYS A 86 12.35 -2.89 -9.24
C LYS A 86 12.33 -4.38 -8.98
N LYS A 87 13.30 -5.10 -9.53
CA LYS A 87 13.52 -6.52 -9.24
C LYS A 87 14.07 -6.70 -7.83
N ILE A 88 14.05 -7.92 -7.29
CA ILE A 88 14.68 -8.18 -5.97
C ILE A 88 16.19 -7.90 -5.95
N SER A 89 16.86 -8.03 -7.09
CA SER A 89 18.26 -7.64 -7.27
C SER A 89 18.48 -6.13 -7.16
N GLU A 90 17.42 -5.33 -7.17
CA GLU A 90 17.44 -3.87 -7.22
C GLU A 90 16.77 -3.31 -5.94
N GLY A 91 17.51 -2.51 -5.17
CA GLY A 91 16.99 -1.84 -3.97
C GLY A 91 17.45 -2.46 -2.65
N GLU A 92 17.28 -1.68 -1.58
CA GLU A 92 18.05 -1.85 -0.34
C GLU A 92 17.40 -2.74 0.73
N LEU A 93 16.07 -2.90 0.70
CA LEU A 93 15.32 -3.58 1.77
C LEU A 93 15.15 -5.06 1.44
N LEU A 94 15.85 -5.96 2.14
CA LEU A 94 15.69 -7.41 1.97
C LEU A 94 14.91 -8.06 3.13
N ASP A 95 14.70 -7.35 4.24
CA ASP A 95 13.87 -7.76 5.39
C ASP A 95 13.59 -6.53 6.29
N TRP A 96 12.93 -6.74 7.44
CA TRP A 96 12.66 -5.77 8.50
C TRP A 96 13.91 -5.22 9.20
N ASP A 97 15.04 -5.92 9.10
CA ASP A 97 16.33 -5.44 9.55
C ASP A 97 17.37 -5.63 8.42
N ARG A 98 18.26 -4.66 8.22
CA ARG A 98 19.39 -4.75 7.27
C ARG A 98 20.70 -4.62 8.03
N TYR A 99 21.70 -5.44 7.72
CA TYR A 99 23.08 -5.19 8.12
C TYR A 99 23.82 -4.43 7.02
N ASP A 100 24.61 -3.43 7.38
CA ASP A 100 25.48 -2.71 6.46
C ASP A 100 26.92 -2.90 6.94
N GLU A 101 27.70 -3.64 6.16
CA GLU A 101 29.08 -4.01 6.50
C GLU A 101 30.01 -2.79 6.53
N GLU A 102 29.78 -1.78 5.69
CA GLU A 102 30.64 -0.59 5.60
C GLU A 102 30.49 0.31 6.83
N THR A 103 29.25 0.41 7.33
CA THR A 103 28.96 1.27 8.49
C THR A 103 28.98 0.51 9.81
N GLU A 104 29.07 -0.82 9.79
CA GLU A 104 28.81 -1.72 10.94
C GLU A 104 27.47 -1.41 11.66
N THR A 105 26.55 -0.71 10.98
CA THR A 105 25.25 -0.31 11.51
C THR A 105 24.13 -0.93 10.68
N GLY A 106 22.95 -1.09 11.27
CA GLY A 106 21.80 -1.63 10.56
C GLY A 106 20.68 -0.63 10.37
N LYS A 107 19.91 -0.77 9.28
CA LYS A 107 18.56 -0.18 9.23
C LYS A 107 17.66 -1.05 10.09
N GLY A 108 17.29 -0.56 11.27
CA GLY A 108 16.31 -1.23 12.11
C GLY A 108 14.87 -0.97 11.63
N LYS A 109 13.92 -1.75 12.17
CA LYS A 109 12.47 -1.70 11.88
C LYS A 109 11.84 -0.31 11.69
N ILE A 110 12.23 0.70 12.48
CA ILE A 110 11.68 2.07 12.35
C ILE A 110 12.14 2.73 11.04
N SER A 111 13.39 2.52 10.65
CA SER A 111 13.94 3.03 9.40
C SER A 111 13.25 2.37 8.21
N VAL A 112 13.13 1.04 8.24
CA VAL A 112 12.44 0.25 7.21
C VAL A 112 10.98 0.68 7.08
N PHE A 113 10.27 0.84 8.21
CA PHE A 113 8.88 1.32 8.21
C PHE A 113 8.75 2.72 7.58
N ASN A 114 9.66 3.64 7.91
CA ASN A 114 9.64 4.99 7.34
C ASN A 114 9.92 4.98 5.83
N GLU A 115 10.85 4.14 5.38
CA GLU A 115 11.17 3.96 3.96
C GLU A 115 9.97 3.40 3.20
N MET A 116 9.36 2.31 3.69
CA MET A 116 8.11 1.74 3.14
C MET A 116 6.96 2.75 3.12
N ARG A 117 6.76 3.50 4.20
CA ARG A 117 5.74 4.57 4.24
C ARG A 117 6.06 5.69 3.25
N SER A 118 7.33 5.92 2.93
CA SER A 118 7.72 6.98 2.01
C SER A 118 7.55 6.60 0.53
N SER A 119 7.63 5.31 0.19
CA SER A 119 7.52 4.80 -1.20
C SER A 119 6.10 4.86 -1.77
N VAL A 120 5.08 4.87 -0.91
CA VAL A 120 3.66 4.97 -1.32
C VAL A 120 3.21 6.42 -1.54
N ASP A 121 2.13 6.62 -2.31
CA ASP A 121 1.50 7.96 -2.47
C ASP A 121 1.20 8.62 -1.12
N ARG A 122 1.31 9.95 -1.10
CA ARG A 122 1.07 10.77 0.09
C ARG A 122 -0.24 10.42 0.80
N ARG A 123 -1.32 10.13 0.07
CA ARG A 123 -2.64 9.80 0.65
C ARG A 123 -2.69 8.36 1.14
N ALA A 124 -2.08 7.44 0.40
CA ALA A 124 -1.89 6.04 0.78
C ALA A 124 -1.19 5.87 2.13
N ARG A 125 -0.34 6.81 2.54
CA ARG A 125 0.30 6.82 3.87
C ARG A 125 -0.68 6.79 5.04
N SER A 126 -1.91 7.26 4.86
CA SER A 126 -2.95 7.16 5.91
C SER A 126 -3.39 5.71 6.17
N ASN A 127 -3.27 4.83 5.18
CA ASN A 127 -3.67 3.43 5.30
C ASN A 127 -2.84 2.64 6.30
N PHE A 128 -1.58 3.01 6.51
CA PHE A 128 -0.72 2.43 7.56
C PHE A 128 -1.34 2.61 8.96
N ILE A 129 -2.07 3.71 9.18
CA ILE A 129 -2.78 3.93 10.45
C ILE A 129 -3.93 2.92 10.59
N TYR A 130 -4.58 2.57 9.47
CA TYR A 130 -5.66 1.59 9.45
C TYR A 130 -5.15 0.15 9.56
N GLY A 131 -3.84 -0.10 9.41
CA GLY A 131 -3.24 -1.40 9.72
C GLY A 131 -3.25 -1.73 11.21
N TYR A 132 -3.24 -0.72 12.09
CA TYR A 132 -3.29 -0.97 13.53
C TYR A 132 -4.66 -1.56 13.95
N PRO A 133 -4.69 -2.64 14.74
CA PRO A 133 -5.95 -3.34 15.03
C PRO A 133 -7.07 -2.45 15.60
N ALA A 134 -6.73 -1.54 16.51
CA ALA A 134 -7.66 -0.59 17.12
C ALA A 134 -8.29 0.40 16.13
N LEU A 135 -7.65 0.61 14.97
CA LEU A 135 -8.05 1.56 13.94
C LEU A 135 -8.45 0.88 12.63
N SER A 136 -8.38 -0.45 12.55
CA SER A 136 -8.68 -1.21 11.33
C SER A 136 -10.09 -1.03 10.76
N ASN A 137 -11.07 -0.70 11.60
CA ASN A 137 -12.43 -0.39 11.15
C ASN A 137 -12.53 0.97 10.42
N LEU A 138 -11.47 1.78 10.41
CA LEU A 138 -11.41 2.99 9.59
C LEU A 138 -11.14 2.68 8.11
N ALA A 139 -10.48 1.56 7.76
CA ALA A 139 -10.24 1.22 6.36
C ALA A 139 -11.54 1.04 5.55
N PRO A 140 -12.57 0.31 6.04
CA PRO A 140 -13.89 0.28 5.40
C PRO A 140 -14.50 1.66 5.13
N ALA A 141 -14.44 2.57 6.11
CA ALA A 141 -14.96 3.92 5.95
C ALA A 141 -14.14 4.73 4.94
N ALA A 142 -12.82 4.52 4.90
CA ALA A 142 -11.91 5.13 3.94
C ALA A 142 -12.21 4.72 2.50
N MET A 143 -12.59 3.45 2.28
CA MET A 143 -12.96 2.94 0.95
C MET A 143 -14.18 3.64 0.35
N LEU A 144 -15.11 4.12 1.18
CA LEU A 144 -16.30 4.85 0.72
C LEU A 144 -15.99 6.19 0.03
N ASN A 145 -14.75 6.68 0.16
CA ASN A 145 -14.31 7.90 -0.52
C ASN A 145 -13.55 7.62 -1.82
N LEU A 146 -13.36 6.36 -2.22
CA LEU A 146 -12.51 6.02 -3.37
C LEU A 146 -13.01 6.64 -4.68
N ALA A 147 -14.32 6.59 -4.95
CA ALA A 147 -14.91 7.19 -6.16
C ALA A 147 -14.55 8.68 -6.30
N ASP A 148 -14.80 9.48 -5.26
CA ASP A 148 -14.45 10.91 -5.24
C ASP A 148 -12.95 11.17 -5.44
N LEU A 149 -12.11 10.29 -4.89
CA LEU A 149 -10.66 10.42 -5.01
C LEU A 149 -10.19 10.03 -6.41
N ILE A 150 -10.79 9.02 -7.04
CA ILE A 150 -10.52 8.63 -8.42
C ILE A 150 -10.87 9.78 -9.35
N ASP A 151 -12.05 10.39 -9.20
CA ASP A 151 -12.45 11.52 -10.03
C ASP A 151 -11.54 12.74 -9.85
N LYS A 152 -11.01 12.93 -8.63
CA LYS A 152 -10.14 14.08 -8.32
C LYS A 152 -8.68 13.87 -8.75
N TYR A 153 -8.18 12.65 -8.70
CA TYR A 153 -6.74 12.35 -8.84
C TYR A 153 -6.41 11.50 -10.07
N GLY A 154 -7.37 10.83 -10.71
CA GLY A 154 -7.11 9.90 -11.80
C GLY A 154 -6.48 8.59 -11.33
N LEU A 155 -5.45 8.63 -10.48
CA LEU A 155 -4.75 7.46 -9.94
C LEU A 155 -4.83 7.43 -8.42
N VAL A 156 -5.33 6.33 -7.86
CA VAL A 156 -5.53 6.14 -6.42
C VAL A 156 -4.93 4.81 -5.97
N GLU A 157 -4.10 4.84 -4.93
CA GLU A 157 -3.51 3.64 -4.31
C GLU A 157 -4.09 3.40 -2.91
N PHE A 158 -4.77 2.28 -2.71
CA PHE A 158 -5.37 1.90 -1.45
C PHE A 158 -4.72 0.66 -0.87
N TYR A 159 -4.35 0.69 0.41
CA TYR A 159 -3.65 -0.42 1.08
C TYR A 159 -4.52 -0.94 2.23
N TYR A 160 -4.87 -2.21 2.20
CA TYR A 160 -5.69 -2.89 3.18
C TYR A 160 -4.85 -3.88 4.00
N PHE A 161 -4.12 -3.34 4.98
CA PHE A 161 -3.15 -4.06 5.82
C PHE A 161 -3.75 -5.04 6.85
N SER A 162 -5.06 -4.93 7.10
CA SER A 162 -5.67 -5.63 8.24
C SER A 162 -5.69 -7.16 8.16
N PRO A 163 -5.82 -7.83 6.98
CA PRO A 163 -5.81 -9.29 6.93
C PRO A 163 -4.48 -9.87 7.41
N ASP A 164 -3.35 -9.40 6.91
CA ASP A 164 -2.01 -9.77 7.37
C ASP A 164 -1.84 -9.58 8.89
N THR A 165 -2.08 -8.36 9.39
CA THR A 165 -1.92 -8.05 10.82
C THR A 165 -2.77 -8.95 11.70
N TYR A 166 -4.01 -9.25 11.29
CA TYR A 166 -4.90 -10.13 12.04
C TYR A 166 -4.51 -11.61 11.90
N GLY A 167 -3.98 -12.03 10.75
CA GLY A 167 -3.42 -13.36 10.55
C GLY A 167 -2.22 -13.61 11.47
N HIS A 168 -1.29 -12.66 11.53
CA HIS A 168 -0.15 -12.71 12.43
C HIS A 168 -0.55 -12.84 13.91
N ILE A 169 -1.53 -12.05 14.38
CA ILE A 169 -1.85 -11.95 15.83
C ILE A 169 -2.85 -13.02 16.27
N TRP A 170 -3.84 -13.34 15.44
CA TRP A 170 -5.02 -14.13 15.81
C TRP A 170 -5.38 -15.26 14.83
N GLY A 171 -4.50 -15.54 13.87
CA GLY A 171 -4.58 -16.71 13.00
C GLY A 171 -5.59 -16.58 11.85
N GLU A 172 -5.65 -17.66 11.07
CA GLU A 172 -6.37 -17.77 9.79
C GLU A 172 -7.81 -17.27 9.84
N ARG A 173 -8.60 -17.72 10.82
CA ARG A 173 -10.00 -17.30 10.96
C ARG A 173 -10.14 -15.78 11.07
N SER A 174 -9.20 -15.11 11.74
CA SER A 174 -9.22 -13.67 11.92
C SER A 174 -8.80 -12.93 10.65
N GLN A 175 -7.85 -13.49 9.90
CA GLN A 175 -7.48 -13.01 8.56
C GLN A 175 -8.68 -13.12 7.60
N LEU A 176 -9.33 -14.27 7.52
CA LEU A 176 -10.52 -14.49 6.69
C LEU A 176 -11.65 -13.51 7.03
N ASN A 177 -11.91 -13.27 8.32
CA ASN A 177 -12.89 -12.27 8.72
C ASN A 177 -12.59 -10.86 8.18
N LYS A 178 -11.30 -10.51 8.05
CA LYS A 178 -10.87 -9.23 7.45
C LYS A 178 -10.95 -9.25 5.93
N LEU A 179 -10.69 -10.37 5.28
CA LEU A 179 -10.96 -10.54 3.85
C LEU A 179 -12.46 -10.39 3.54
N TYR A 180 -13.36 -10.99 4.33
CA TYR A 180 -14.80 -10.80 4.16
C TYR A 180 -15.25 -9.37 4.46
N GLN A 181 -14.59 -8.68 5.41
CA GLN A 181 -14.84 -7.26 5.67
C GLN A 181 -14.41 -6.41 4.47
N PHE A 182 -13.28 -6.74 3.86
CA PHE A 182 -12.81 -6.12 2.63
C PHE A 182 -13.82 -6.31 1.50
N ASP A 183 -14.24 -7.55 1.20
CA ASP A 183 -15.22 -7.86 0.15
C ASP A 183 -16.52 -7.03 0.30
N ARG A 184 -17.11 -6.99 1.49
CA ARG A 184 -18.31 -6.17 1.75
C ARG A 184 -18.06 -4.67 1.56
N SER A 185 -16.92 -4.17 2.03
CA SER A 185 -16.59 -2.74 1.94
C SER A 185 -16.28 -2.34 0.50
N PHE A 186 -15.65 -3.25 -0.25
CA PHE A 186 -15.41 -3.14 -1.68
C PHE A 186 -16.73 -3.04 -2.44
N GLY A 187 -17.66 -3.97 -2.21
CA GLY A 187 -18.98 -3.95 -2.85
C GLY A 187 -19.75 -2.65 -2.58
N GLU A 188 -19.69 -2.11 -1.37
CA GLU A 188 -20.32 -0.82 -1.07
C GLU A 188 -19.63 0.37 -1.77
N ALA A 189 -18.30 0.39 -1.85
CA ALA A 189 -17.57 1.44 -2.55
C ALA A 189 -17.75 1.36 -4.07
N ALA A 190 -17.79 0.15 -4.61
CA ALA A 190 -17.84 -0.12 -6.05
C ALA A 190 -19.13 0.34 -6.72
N LYS A 191 -20.21 0.53 -5.96
CA LYS A 191 -21.48 1.09 -6.46
C LYS A 191 -21.32 2.49 -7.05
N ASP A 192 -20.33 3.24 -6.56
CA ASP A 192 -20.07 4.62 -6.94
C ASP A 192 -18.85 4.72 -7.89
N PHE A 193 -18.24 3.61 -8.33
CA PHE A 193 -17.10 3.63 -9.26
C PHE A 193 -17.51 4.02 -10.69
N PRO A 194 -16.67 4.78 -11.42
CA PRO A 194 -16.95 5.14 -12.79
C PRO A 194 -16.78 3.94 -13.73
N GLU A 195 -17.58 3.90 -14.81
CA GLU A 195 -17.60 2.76 -15.75
C GLU A 195 -16.28 2.56 -16.50
N ASP A 196 -15.51 3.63 -16.69
CA ASP A 196 -14.21 3.64 -17.38
C ASP A 196 -13.00 3.40 -16.44
N LEU A 197 -13.25 2.95 -15.20
CA LEU A 197 -12.20 2.67 -14.23
C LEU A 197 -11.35 1.45 -14.63
N ASN A 198 -10.03 1.61 -14.60
CA ASN A 198 -9.07 0.51 -14.55
C ASN A 198 -8.75 0.18 -13.09
N ILE A 199 -9.19 -0.98 -12.62
CA ILE A 199 -8.96 -1.42 -11.24
C ILE A 199 -8.10 -2.68 -11.20
N ILE A 200 -7.15 -2.65 -10.27
CA ILE A 200 -6.24 -3.75 -9.99
C ILE A 200 -6.28 -4.03 -8.50
N ILE A 201 -6.56 -5.28 -8.13
CA ILE A 201 -6.46 -5.76 -6.75
C ILE A 201 -5.38 -6.82 -6.72
N TYR A 202 -4.40 -6.68 -5.84
CA TYR A 202 -3.33 -7.66 -5.67
C TYR A 202 -2.92 -7.79 -4.20
N SER A 203 -2.26 -8.90 -3.87
CA SER A 203 -1.58 -9.09 -2.59
C SER A 203 -0.07 -9.06 -2.77
N ASP A 204 0.67 -8.68 -1.74
CA ASP A 204 2.13 -8.72 -1.71
C ASP A 204 2.66 -10.11 -1.43
N HIS A 205 2.00 -10.89 -0.58
CA HIS A 205 2.37 -12.26 -0.27
C HIS A 205 1.20 -13.03 0.30
N GLY A 206 1.38 -14.35 0.41
CA GLY A 206 0.49 -15.21 1.16
C GLY A 206 0.80 -15.26 2.66
N MET A 207 0.32 -16.31 3.33
CA MET A 207 0.46 -16.49 4.77
C MET A 207 0.39 -17.99 5.13
N VAL A 208 1.23 -18.42 6.07
CA VAL A 208 1.31 -19.79 6.56
C VAL A 208 0.82 -19.87 8.00
N PHE A 209 -0.13 -20.78 8.26
CA PHE A 209 -0.65 -21.11 9.58
C PHE A 209 -0.28 -22.54 9.94
N GLY A 210 0.79 -22.73 10.70
CA GLY A 210 1.21 -24.08 11.07
C GLY A 210 2.13 -24.13 12.27
N GLU A 211 3.21 -24.90 12.19
CA GLU A 211 4.09 -25.09 13.33
C GLU A 211 5.00 -23.87 13.52
N LYS A 212 4.79 -23.15 14.63
CA LYS A 212 5.71 -22.10 15.04
C LYS A 212 7.03 -22.70 15.51
N VAL A 213 8.11 -22.36 14.81
CA VAL A 213 9.48 -22.77 15.17
C VAL A 213 10.28 -21.59 15.71
N SER A 214 11.14 -21.88 16.69
CA SER A 214 12.09 -20.91 17.25
C SER A 214 13.48 -21.51 17.20
N PHE A 215 14.31 -21.02 16.28
CA PHE A 215 15.68 -21.50 16.11
C PHE A 215 16.71 -20.38 16.05
N LYS A 216 16.30 -19.10 16.14
CA LYS A 216 17.22 -17.96 16.06
C LYS A 216 18.28 -18.04 17.15
N ASP A 217 17.88 -18.27 18.40
CA ASP A 217 18.83 -18.34 19.52
C ASP A 217 19.76 -19.54 19.38
N GLN A 218 19.21 -20.70 18.98
CA GLN A 218 20.02 -21.90 18.70
C GLN A 218 21.02 -21.65 17.55
N LEU A 219 20.59 -21.01 16.46
CA LEU A 219 21.45 -20.66 15.33
C LEU A 219 22.58 -19.71 15.77
N LEU A 220 22.27 -18.69 16.57
CA LEU A 220 23.27 -17.75 17.07
C LEU A 220 24.22 -18.40 18.08
N GLU A 221 23.74 -19.30 18.94
CA GLU A 221 24.58 -20.06 19.88
C GLU A 221 25.49 -21.07 19.17
N GLU A 222 24.98 -21.80 18.19
CA GLU A 222 25.75 -22.80 17.43
C GLU A 222 26.81 -22.16 16.52
N LEU A 223 26.55 -20.95 16.05
CA LEU A 223 27.40 -20.28 15.07
C LEU A 223 28.28 -19.19 15.67
N ASP A 224 27.95 -18.68 16.86
CA ASP A 224 28.73 -17.76 17.72
C ASP A 224 29.65 -16.81 16.92
N SER A 225 30.98 -16.97 17.02
CA SER A 225 32.00 -16.15 16.36
C SER A 225 31.99 -16.13 14.83
N LYS A 226 31.24 -17.01 14.17
CA LYS A 226 31.17 -17.11 12.70
C LYS A 226 30.18 -16.15 12.06
N ILE A 227 29.14 -15.70 12.79
CA ILE A 227 28.11 -14.81 12.28
C ILE A 227 28.36 -13.37 12.75
N ALA A 228 28.38 -12.43 11.82
CA ALA A 228 28.34 -11.00 12.12
C ALA A 228 26.91 -10.55 12.42
N ASN A 229 25.93 -10.98 11.60
CA ASN A 229 24.52 -10.67 11.81
C ASN A 229 23.58 -11.70 11.18
N TYR A 230 22.34 -11.74 11.67
CA TYR A 230 21.26 -12.54 11.10
C TYR A 230 19.97 -11.73 11.01
N SER A 231 19.48 -11.57 9.78
CA SER A 231 18.14 -11.06 9.47
C SER A 231 17.55 -11.91 8.38
N TYR A 232 16.56 -12.74 8.73
CA TYR A 232 15.99 -13.72 7.82
C TYR A 232 15.59 -13.07 6.48
N PRO A 233 15.91 -13.66 5.31
CA PRO A 233 16.56 -14.96 5.12
C PRO A 233 18.10 -14.90 5.20
N ASN A 234 18.70 -13.73 5.40
CA ASN A 234 20.13 -13.48 5.28
C ASN A 234 20.93 -13.81 6.55
N ILE A 235 22.03 -14.54 6.37
CA ILE A 235 23.12 -14.67 7.35
C ILE A 235 24.35 -13.96 6.80
N TYR A 236 24.91 -13.04 7.58
CA TYR A 236 26.16 -12.33 7.31
C TYR A 236 27.26 -12.95 8.17
N LEU A 237 28.33 -13.41 7.54
CA LEU A 237 29.45 -14.07 8.22
C LEU A 237 30.50 -13.04 8.65
N ASN A 238 31.30 -13.40 9.64
CA ASN A 238 32.36 -12.51 10.13
C ASN A 238 33.56 -12.53 9.18
N ASN A 239 33.73 -11.44 8.42
CA ASN A 239 34.81 -11.24 7.44
C ASN A 239 36.23 -11.33 8.03
N ASN A 240 36.40 -11.29 9.35
CA ASN A 240 37.72 -11.47 9.99
C ASN A 240 38.21 -12.93 10.00
N ASN A 241 37.41 -13.86 9.48
CA ASN A 241 37.70 -15.29 9.53
C ASN A 241 37.72 -15.88 8.11
N ASP A 242 38.81 -15.64 7.38
CA ASP A 242 39.09 -16.13 6.02
C ASP A 242 39.03 -17.68 5.85
N GLN A 243 38.70 -18.41 6.91
CA GLN A 243 38.62 -19.88 6.95
C GLN A 243 37.20 -20.43 7.08
N ILE A 244 36.15 -19.60 6.99
CA ILE A 244 34.78 -20.13 7.06
C ILE A 244 34.43 -20.89 5.78
N ASP A 245 34.37 -22.22 5.87
CA ASP A 245 33.88 -23.09 4.80
C ASP A 245 32.34 -22.98 4.69
N LYS A 246 31.87 -22.17 3.73
CA LYS A 246 30.44 -21.96 3.44
C LYS A 246 29.72 -23.27 3.06
N ASP A 247 30.40 -24.23 2.44
CA ASP A 247 29.79 -25.53 2.06
C ASP A 247 29.47 -26.35 3.30
N GLN A 248 30.48 -26.55 4.16
CA GLN A 248 30.32 -27.30 5.41
C GLN A 248 29.29 -26.62 6.31
N LEU A 249 29.40 -25.29 6.46
CA LEU A 249 28.50 -24.52 7.32
C LEU A 249 27.04 -24.60 6.86
N SER A 250 26.78 -24.39 5.56
CA SER A 250 25.41 -24.47 5.03
C SER A 250 24.78 -25.85 5.24
N ARG A 251 25.58 -26.91 5.10
CA ARG A 251 25.15 -28.30 5.36
C ARG A 251 24.85 -28.55 6.83
N GLU A 252 25.67 -28.03 7.75
CA GLU A 252 25.45 -28.15 9.19
C GLU A 252 24.17 -27.43 9.61
N ILE A 253 23.96 -26.19 9.15
CA ILE A 253 22.76 -25.41 9.44
C ILE A 253 21.50 -26.12 8.94
N ALA A 254 21.49 -26.55 7.67
CA ALA A 254 20.34 -27.24 7.08
C ALA A 254 20.02 -28.57 7.79
N LYS A 255 20.99 -29.19 8.46
CA LYS A 255 20.82 -30.46 9.16
C LYS A 255 20.39 -30.30 10.62
N ASN A 256 20.91 -29.28 11.30
CA ASN A 256 20.76 -29.13 12.75
C ASN A 256 19.67 -28.14 13.15
N THR A 257 19.15 -27.36 12.20
CA THR A 257 18.07 -26.40 12.43
C THR A 257 16.77 -26.83 11.74
N PRO A 258 15.62 -26.23 12.08
CA PRO A 258 14.35 -26.46 11.38
C PRO A 258 14.29 -25.88 9.95
N LEU A 259 15.34 -25.20 9.47
CA LEU A 259 15.39 -24.63 8.12
C LEU A 259 15.31 -25.72 7.06
N ASP A 260 14.56 -25.47 5.99
CA ASP A 260 14.41 -26.41 4.88
C ASP A 260 15.57 -26.28 3.89
N TYR A 261 16.02 -25.05 3.65
CA TYR A 261 17.16 -24.79 2.77
C TYR A 261 18.14 -23.78 3.35
N VAL A 262 19.41 -24.00 3.02
CA VAL A 262 20.49 -23.02 3.19
C VAL A 262 21.28 -22.95 1.89
N PHE A 263 21.29 -21.78 1.26
CA PHE A 263 22.00 -21.51 0.02
C PHE A 263 23.21 -20.63 0.26
N TYR A 264 24.24 -20.80 -0.57
CA TYR A 264 25.36 -19.88 -0.65
C TYR A 264 25.87 -19.79 -2.09
N GLN A 265 26.44 -18.64 -2.45
CA GLN A 265 27.10 -18.46 -3.72
C GLN A 265 28.51 -19.04 -3.66
N LYS A 266 28.77 -20.08 -4.45
CA LYS A 266 30.09 -20.74 -4.53
C LYS A 266 31.05 -19.97 -5.45
N ASN A 267 30.52 -19.40 -6.52
CA ASN A 267 31.19 -18.48 -7.44
C ASN A 267 30.15 -17.71 -8.26
N GLU A 268 30.59 -16.83 -9.17
CA GLU A 268 29.71 -15.99 -10.01
C GLU A 268 28.64 -16.78 -10.79
N THR A 269 28.88 -18.06 -11.07
CA THR A 269 28.02 -18.90 -11.92
C THR A 269 27.36 -20.07 -11.21
N GLU A 270 27.69 -20.33 -9.94
CA GLU A 270 27.15 -21.48 -9.19
C GLU A 270 26.66 -21.07 -7.80
N ILE A 271 25.39 -21.38 -7.51
CA ILE A 271 24.79 -21.32 -6.18
C ILE A 271 24.52 -22.75 -5.73
N ILE A 272 24.88 -23.07 -4.50
CA ILE A 272 24.66 -24.39 -3.89
C ILE A 272 23.64 -24.25 -2.78
N GLY A 273 22.66 -25.15 -2.74
CA GLY A 273 21.65 -25.23 -1.69
C GLY A 273 21.71 -26.57 -0.96
N TYR A 274 21.59 -26.56 0.35
CA TYR A 274 21.46 -27.76 1.17
C TYR A 274 20.07 -27.86 1.78
N HIS A 275 19.46 -29.03 1.60
CA HIS A 275 18.25 -29.49 2.27
C HIS A 275 18.56 -30.83 2.96
N PRO A 276 17.88 -31.22 4.06
CA PRO A 276 18.16 -32.48 4.78
C PRO A 276 18.24 -33.75 3.91
N ARG A 277 17.58 -33.73 2.75
CA ARG A 277 17.49 -34.85 1.79
C ARG A 277 18.12 -34.58 0.42
N SER A 278 18.69 -33.40 0.19
CA SER A 278 19.13 -33.00 -1.15
C SER A 278 20.24 -31.96 -1.12
N LYS A 279 21.14 -32.05 -2.09
CA LYS A 279 22.03 -30.95 -2.45
C LYS A 279 21.57 -30.41 -3.80
N ILE A 280 21.21 -29.15 -3.83
CA ILE A 280 20.77 -28.43 -5.03
C ILE A 280 21.93 -27.62 -5.59
N THR A 281 22.01 -27.52 -6.90
CA THR A 281 22.91 -26.61 -7.60
C THR A 281 22.13 -25.82 -8.63
N PHE A 282 22.23 -24.49 -8.57
CA PHE A 282 21.84 -23.61 -9.65
C PHE A 282 23.08 -23.20 -10.42
N LYS A 283 23.06 -23.43 -11.74
CA LYS A 283 24.14 -23.00 -12.65
C LYS A 283 23.63 -21.89 -13.53
N SER A 284 24.33 -20.77 -13.54
CA SER A 284 24.01 -19.61 -14.37
C SER A 284 24.89 -19.60 -15.62
N LYS A 285 24.27 -19.35 -16.77
CA LYS A 285 24.95 -19.08 -18.03
C LYS A 285 24.19 -17.96 -18.74
N GLU A 286 24.84 -16.81 -18.90
CA GLU A 286 24.19 -15.59 -19.42
C GLU A 286 22.98 -15.22 -18.56
N ASP A 287 21.80 -15.08 -19.14
CA ASP A 287 20.51 -14.81 -18.49
C ASP A 287 19.76 -16.09 -18.07
N LYS A 288 20.35 -17.27 -18.26
CA LYS A 288 19.70 -18.56 -18.03
C LYS A 288 20.23 -19.28 -16.81
N ILE A 289 19.35 -20.04 -16.17
CA ILE A 289 19.63 -20.82 -14.96
C ILE A 289 19.26 -22.28 -15.23
N ALA A 290 20.13 -23.21 -14.84
CA ALA A 290 19.84 -24.64 -14.79
C ALA A 290 19.77 -25.13 -13.34
N TYR A 291 18.84 -26.03 -13.05
CA TYR A 291 18.64 -26.70 -11.77
C TYR A 291 19.15 -28.13 -11.80
N LEU A 292 20.00 -28.48 -10.83
CA LEU A 292 20.51 -29.82 -10.64
C LEU A 292 20.33 -30.22 -9.17
N TYR A 293 20.20 -31.52 -8.92
CA TYR A 293 20.12 -32.05 -7.56
C TYR A 293 20.93 -33.34 -7.40
N GLU A 294 21.42 -33.56 -6.19
CA GLU A 294 21.96 -34.83 -5.71
C GLU A 294 21.10 -35.32 -4.53
N GLY A 295 20.65 -36.57 -4.57
CA GLY A 295 19.70 -37.11 -3.58
C GLY A 295 18.26 -37.02 -4.10
N ALA A 296 17.36 -36.38 -3.34
CA ALA A 296 15.97 -36.19 -3.75
C ALA A 296 15.79 -34.90 -4.57
N ASP A 297 14.94 -34.94 -5.62
CA ASP A 297 14.42 -33.72 -6.26
C ASP A 297 13.38 -33.11 -5.32
N THR A 298 13.80 -32.16 -4.49
CA THR A 298 12.91 -31.57 -3.49
C THR A 298 12.02 -30.47 -4.05
N PHE A 299 12.36 -29.90 -5.22
CA PHE A 299 11.48 -28.99 -5.94
C PHE A 299 10.53 -29.69 -6.91
N ASN A 300 10.80 -30.97 -7.20
CA ASN A 300 9.95 -31.84 -8.02
C ASN A 300 9.82 -31.39 -9.49
N TYR A 301 10.74 -30.55 -9.98
CA TYR A 301 10.67 -30.01 -11.35
C TYR A 301 10.92 -31.07 -12.43
N TYR A 302 11.74 -32.10 -12.16
CA TYR A 302 11.96 -33.17 -13.15
C TYR A 302 10.69 -33.99 -13.40
N ASN A 303 9.85 -34.15 -12.38
CA ASN A 303 8.54 -34.78 -12.52
C ASN A 303 7.54 -33.90 -13.31
N LYS A 304 7.79 -32.60 -13.44
CA LYS A 304 7.04 -31.69 -14.34
C LYS A 304 7.61 -31.62 -15.76
N GLY A 305 8.61 -32.44 -16.07
CA GLY A 305 9.17 -32.56 -17.42
C GLY A 305 10.50 -31.82 -17.64
N TYR A 306 11.01 -31.08 -16.65
CA TYR A 306 12.34 -30.47 -16.71
C TYR A 306 13.44 -31.52 -16.88
N GLN A 307 14.45 -31.26 -17.73
CA GLN A 307 15.52 -32.21 -18.06
C GLN A 307 16.94 -31.69 -17.74
N GLY A 308 17.05 -30.64 -16.92
CA GLY A 308 18.35 -30.05 -16.56
C GLY A 308 18.88 -29.02 -17.56
N GLU A 309 18.05 -28.55 -18.49
CA GLU A 309 18.38 -27.51 -19.45
C GLU A 309 18.50 -26.11 -18.81
N PHE A 310 19.21 -25.21 -19.48
CA PHE A 310 19.28 -23.80 -19.08
C PHE A 310 18.02 -23.08 -19.56
N LEU A 311 17.20 -22.61 -18.63
CA LEU A 311 15.98 -21.86 -18.90
C LEU A 311 16.18 -20.38 -18.54
N ASN A 312 15.61 -19.49 -19.34
CA ASN A 312 15.54 -18.08 -19.01
C ASN A 312 14.41 -17.79 -18.01
N GLU A 313 14.24 -16.51 -17.68
CA GLU A 313 13.21 -15.98 -16.80
C GLU A 313 11.80 -16.47 -17.15
N ASP A 314 11.32 -16.19 -18.36
CA ASP A 314 9.95 -16.55 -18.79
C ASP A 314 9.73 -18.07 -18.82
N GLN A 315 10.74 -18.83 -19.24
CA GLN A 315 10.67 -20.30 -19.28
C GLN A 315 10.58 -20.91 -17.88
N TRP A 316 11.31 -20.36 -16.90
CA TRP A 316 11.19 -20.81 -15.51
C TRP A 316 9.80 -20.50 -14.94
N LEU A 317 9.26 -19.32 -15.27
CA LEU A 317 7.93 -18.93 -14.83
C LEU A 317 6.85 -19.87 -15.41
N GLU A 318 6.84 -20.06 -16.74
CA GLU A 318 5.89 -20.94 -17.44
C GLU A 318 5.95 -22.39 -16.93
N LEU A 319 7.14 -22.89 -16.60
CA LEU A 319 7.31 -24.26 -16.09
C LEU A 319 6.80 -24.44 -14.65
N THR A 320 6.83 -23.40 -13.82
CA THR A 320 6.74 -23.54 -12.36
C THR A 320 5.64 -22.74 -11.68
N TYR A 321 4.89 -21.89 -12.38
CA TYR A 321 3.88 -21.00 -11.78
C TYR A 321 2.83 -21.72 -10.92
N ASP A 322 2.44 -22.93 -11.32
CA ASP A 322 1.45 -23.81 -10.66
C ASP A 322 2.12 -24.89 -9.78
N SER A 323 3.43 -24.80 -9.56
CA SER A 323 4.16 -25.76 -8.74
C SER A 323 4.14 -25.38 -7.25
N TYR A 324 4.45 -26.34 -6.38
CA TYR A 324 4.58 -26.06 -4.94
C TYR A 324 5.70 -25.07 -4.62
N PHE A 325 6.72 -24.94 -5.50
CA PHE A 325 7.83 -23.99 -5.36
C PHE A 325 7.88 -23.09 -6.60
N PRO A 326 6.97 -22.11 -6.73
CA PRO A 326 6.94 -21.30 -7.93
C PRO A 326 8.21 -20.46 -8.06
N PHE A 327 8.82 -20.51 -9.24
CA PHE A 327 9.88 -19.60 -9.67
C PHE A 327 11.15 -19.58 -8.79
N ALA A 328 11.36 -20.62 -7.97
CA ALA A 328 12.44 -20.64 -6.97
C ALA A 328 13.86 -20.49 -7.54
N PRO A 329 14.25 -21.13 -8.67
CA PRO A 329 15.59 -20.96 -9.23
C PRO A 329 15.91 -19.51 -9.55
N TYR A 330 14.99 -18.81 -10.20
CA TYR A 330 15.16 -17.40 -10.53
C TYR A 330 15.21 -16.53 -9.27
N ASN A 331 14.25 -16.70 -8.36
CA ASN A 331 14.15 -15.91 -7.13
C ASN A 331 15.41 -16.00 -6.25
N ILE A 332 15.96 -17.21 -6.06
CA ILE A 332 17.20 -17.39 -5.29
C ILE A 332 18.41 -16.82 -6.02
N THR A 333 18.53 -17.03 -7.33
CA THR A 333 19.62 -16.42 -8.10
C THR A 333 19.54 -14.89 -8.11
N ALA A 334 18.35 -14.31 -8.18
CA ALA A 334 18.15 -12.87 -8.15
C ALA A 334 18.49 -12.26 -6.78
N MET A 335 18.22 -12.96 -5.68
CA MET A 335 18.67 -12.55 -4.34
C MET A 335 20.19 -12.43 -4.26
N PHE A 336 20.95 -13.42 -4.73
CA PHE A 336 22.42 -13.36 -4.73
C PHE A 336 23.02 -12.29 -5.66
N LYS A 337 22.21 -11.67 -6.53
CA LYS A 337 22.62 -10.51 -7.33
C LYS A 337 22.42 -9.18 -6.59
N ASN A 338 21.69 -9.17 -5.47
CA ASN A 338 21.50 -7.97 -4.66
C ASN A 338 22.78 -7.67 -3.86
N GLU A 339 23.22 -6.41 -3.83
CA GLU A 339 24.44 -6.00 -3.12
C GLU A 339 24.37 -6.16 -1.59
N PHE A 340 23.15 -6.21 -1.02
CA PHE A 340 22.92 -6.34 0.42
C PHE A 340 22.61 -7.77 0.87
N VAL A 341 22.71 -8.74 -0.04
CA VAL A 341 22.46 -10.15 0.28
C VAL A 341 23.47 -10.66 1.31
N GLY A 342 23.01 -11.51 2.23
CA GLY A 342 23.91 -12.20 3.15
C GLY A 342 24.79 -13.23 2.43
N ASP A 343 25.88 -13.64 3.08
CA ASP A 343 26.73 -14.73 2.63
C ASP A 343 25.98 -16.05 2.43
N LEU A 344 25.00 -16.30 3.30
CA LEU A 344 24.09 -17.44 3.22
C LEU A 344 22.64 -16.95 3.18
N LEU A 345 21.81 -17.62 2.39
CA LEU A 345 20.36 -17.45 2.36
C LEU A 345 19.67 -18.66 2.96
N THR A 346 18.77 -18.43 3.90
CA THR A 346 18.01 -19.46 4.60
C THR A 346 16.56 -19.44 4.18
N VAL A 347 15.94 -20.62 4.12
CA VAL A 347 14.51 -20.76 3.79
C VAL A 347 13.85 -21.65 4.81
N LEU A 348 12.75 -21.15 5.36
CA LEU A 348 11.79 -21.92 6.15
C LEU A 348 10.48 -22.00 5.37
N ASN A 349 10.06 -23.21 5.01
CA ASN A 349 8.86 -23.45 4.23
C ASN A 349 7.69 -23.91 5.10
N SER A 350 6.50 -23.74 4.54
CA SER A 350 5.26 -24.32 5.05
C SER A 350 5.38 -25.84 5.29
N PRO A 351 4.76 -26.37 6.36
CA PRO A 351 3.82 -25.71 7.28
C PRO A 351 4.51 -25.00 8.47
N LYS A 352 5.83 -24.84 8.46
CA LYS A 352 6.53 -24.17 9.56
C LYS A 352 6.56 -22.67 9.32
N PHE A 353 6.55 -21.91 10.41
CA PHE A 353 6.75 -20.47 10.34
C PHE A 353 7.58 -19.94 11.52
N MET A 354 8.28 -18.83 11.27
CA MET A 354 9.02 -18.13 12.32
C MET A 354 8.14 -17.06 12.95
N GLY A 355 8.05 -17.07 14.28
CA GLY A 355 7.32 -16.04 15.03
C GLY A 355 8.25 -15.04 15.74
N GLY A 356 7.67 -13.91 16.14
CA GLY A 356 8.38 -12.85 16.87
C GLY A 356 7.49 -11.64 17.12
N GLY A 357 7.56 -11.04 18.31
CA GLY A 357 6.75 -9.87 18.66
C GLY A 357 5.24 -10.12 18.54
N TYR A 358 4.60 -9.48 17.56
CA TYR A 358 3.17 -9.63 17.28
C TYR A 358 2.86 -10.80 16.31
N VAL A 359 3.86 -11.37 15.66
CA VAL A 359 3.77 -12.57 14.80
C VAL A 359 3.69 -13.81 15.69
N ARG A 360 2.46 -14.30 15.90
CA ARG A 360 2.13 -15.34 16.88
C ARG A 360 1.53 -16.59 16.26
N GLU A 361 0.58 -16.43 15.35
CA GLU A 361 -0.28 -17.50 14.85
C GLU A 361 0.00 -17.87 13.38
N GLY A 362 0.54 -16.95 12.59
CA GLY A 362 0.98 -17.20 11.22
C GLY A 362 2.09 -16.25 10.80
N SER A 363 2.83 -16.61 9.75
CA SER A 363 3.85 -15.76 9.12
C SER A 363 4.02 -16.11 7.64
N HIS A 364 4.84 -15.37 6.93
CA HIS A 364 5.02 -15.48 5.48
C HIS A 364 6.51 -15.29 5.16
N LEU A 365 7.22 -16.33 4.74
CA LEU A 365 8.68 -16.24 4.60
C LEU A 365 9.30 -17.30 3.65
N GLY A 366 8.50 -18.28 3.19
CA GLY A 366 8.99 -19.44 2.45
C GLY A 366 9.06 -19.24 0.95
N LEU A 367 9.50 -20.28 0.25
CA LEU A 367 9.46 -20.41 -1.22
C LEU A 367 8.21 -21.15 -1.71
N THR A 368 7.33 -21.57 -0.80
CA THR A 368 6.17 -22.39 -1.12
C THR A 368 5.04 -21.55 -1.72
N ALA A 369 4.18 -22.18 -2.52
CA ALA A 369 3.10 -21.50 -3.23
C ALA A 369 2.17 -20.70 -2.29
N ASP A 370 1.90 -21.20 -1.09
CA ASP A 370 1.10 -20.51 -0.07
C ASP A 370 1.70 -19.20 0.45
N SER A 371 2.99 -18.95 0.20
CA SER A 371 3.67 -17.68 0.51
C SER A 371 3.93 -16.86 -0.75
N MET A 372 4.22 -17.53 -1.87
CA MET A 372 4.76 -16.94 -3.10
C MET A 372 3.71 -16.66 -4.19
N THR A 373 2.53 -17.29 -4.12
CA THR A 373 1.42 -17.05 -5.05
C THR A 373 0.37 -16.16 -4.41
N VAL A 374 -0.01 -15.10 -5.13
CA VAL A 374 -0.98 -14.10 -4.72
C VAL A 374 -2.05 -13.90 -5.79
N PRO A 375 -3.30 -13.61 -5.39
CA PRO A 375 -4.36 -13.32 -6.35
C PRO A 375 -4.09 -11.96 -7.00
N VAL A 376 -4.32 -11.86 -8.31
CA VAL A 376 -4.36 -10.57 -9.00
C VAL A 376 -5.64 -10.45 -9.81
N LEU A 377 -6.45 -9.45 -9.48
CA LEU A 377 -7.71 -9.18 -10.16
C LEU A 377 -7.56 -7.88 -10.95
N VAL A 378 -8.01 -7.90 -12.20
CA VAL A 378 -7.84 -6.79 -13.15
C VAL A 378 -9.14 -6.53 -13.90
N ARG A 379 -9.63 -5.30 -13.92
CA ARG A 379 -10.82 -4.95 -14.70
C ARG A 379 -10.73 -3.53 -15.22
N GLY A 380 -10.94 -3.33 -16.52
CA GLY A 380 -10.98 -2.02 -17.16
C GLY A 380 -10.45 -2.05 -18.59
N PRO A 381 -10.71 -1.00 -19.38
CA PRO A 381 -10.33 -0.94 -20.80
C PRO A 381 -8.82 -1.07 -21.04
N GLU A 382 -7.98 -0.52 -20.18
CA GLU A 382 -6.51 -0.57 -20.31
C GLU A 382 -5.90 -1.88 -19.79
N LEU A 383 -6.73 -2.74 -19.20
CA LEU A 383 -6.31 -3.99 -18.55
C LEU A 383 -6.66 -5.24 -19.35
N GLU A 384 -7.30 -5.12 -20.51
CA GLU A 384 -7.71 -6.27 -21.34
C GLU A 384 -6.54 -7.19 -21.71
N LYS A 385 -5.32 -6.64 -21.85
CA LYS A 385 -4.08 -7.40 -22.12
C LYS A 385 -3.71 -8.43 -21.04
N PHE A 386 -4.33 -8.34 -19.87
CA PHE A 386 -4.14 -9.27 -18.75
C PHE A 386 -5.23 -10.34 -18.66
N TYR A 387 -6.34 -10.18 -19.39
CA TYR A 387 -7.47 -11.10 -19.26
C TYR A 387 -7.12 -12.50 -19.76
N GLY A 388 -7.56 -13.52 -19.00
CA GLY A 388 -7.34 -14.93 -19.30
C GLY A 388 -5.88 -15.39 -19.18
N ARG A 389 -5.02 -14.62 -18.50
CA ARG A 389 -3.67 -15.08 -18.17
C ARG A 389 -3.71 -16.03 -16.98
N ASP A 390 -2.97 -17.12 -17.06
CA ASP A 390 -2.84 -18.07 -15.95
C ASP A 390 -1.92 -17.55 -14.84
N PHE A 391 -0.89 -16.78 -15.21
CA PHE A 391 0.13 -16.29 -14.30
C PHE A 391 0.65 -14.90 -14.68
N LEU A 392 1.25 -14.23 -13.70
CA LEU A 392 2.02 -13.01 -13.90
C LEU A 392 3.11 -12.91 -12.86
N ARG A 393 4.15 -12.11 -13.14
CA ARG A 393 5.10 -11.69 -12.13
C ARG A 393 4.65 -10.39 -11.51
N LEU A 394 4.58 -10.36 -10.18
CA LEU A 394 4.10 -9.17 -9.49
C LEU A 394 5.05 -7.98 -9.70
N ASP A 395 6.35 -8.24 -9.86
CA ASP A 395 7.36 -7.22 -10.11
C ASP A 395 7.35 -6.65 -11.54
N SER A 396 6.69 -7.30 -12.50
CA SER A 396 6.47 -6.78 -13.87
C SER A 396 5.13 -6.07 -14.03
N LEU A 397 4.20 -6.22 -13.07
CA LEU A 397 2.84 -5.69 -13.15
C LEU A 397 2.85 -4.18 -13.50
N PHE A 398 3.65 -3.39 -12.80
CA PHE A 398 3.68 -1.93 -12.97
C PHE A 398 4.43 -1.49 -14.24
N GLU A 399 5.41 -2.28 -14.69
CA GLU A 399 6.11 -2.06 -15.96
C GLU A 399 5.15 -2.28 -17.13
N GLU A 400 4.42 -3.39 -17.10
CA GLU A 400 3.44 -3.76 -18.14
C GLU A 400 2.27 -2.77 -18.19
N LEU A 401 1.85 -2.22 -17.06
CA LEU A 401 0.84 -1.16 -17.01
C LEU A 401 1.30 0.14 -17.68
N ALA A 402 2.61 0.39 -17.75
CA ALA A 402 3.18 1.60 -18.30
C ALA A 402 2.53 2.90 -17.76
N ILE A 403 2.15 2.91 -16.47
CA ILE A 403 1.60 4.11 -15.81
C ILE A 403 2.73 5.14 -15.70
N LYS A 404 2.78 6.07 -16.66
CA LYS A 404 3.97 6.91 -16.91
C LYS A 404 4.26 7.93 -15.81
N ASN A 405 3.31 8.26 -14.92
CA ASN A 405 3.53 9.30 -13.93
C ASN A 405 2.70 9.13 -12.65
N TYR A 406 3.16 8.32 -11.71
CA TYR A 406 2.56 8.27 -10.38
C TYR A 406 2.59 9.63 -9.63
N GLU A 407 3.56 10.50 -9.95
CA GLU A 407 3.71 11.81 -9.29
C GLU A 407 3.00 12.96 -10.00
N SER A 408 2.59 12.83 -11.28
CA SER A 408 1.93 13.93 -12.02
C SER A 408 0.42 14.02 -11.80
N ASN A 409 -0.17 13.02 -11.15
CA ASN A 409 -1.62 12.89 -10.98
C ASN A 409 -2.15 13.72 -9.78
N THR A 410 -1.37 14.74 -9.38
CA THR A 410 -1.86 15.79 -8.51
C THR A 410 -2.69 16.78 -9.33
N PRO A 411 -3.89 17.16 -8.88
CA PRO A 411 -4.69 18.13 -9.60
C PRO A 411 -3.94 19.46 -9.67
N ASN A 412 -4.26 20.29 -10.66
CA ASN A 412 -3.64 21.60 -10.80
C ASN A 412 -3.99 22.53 -9.61
N LYS A 413 -5.20 22.41 -9.09
CA LYS A 413 -5.75 23.17 -7.95
C LYS A 413 -6.65 22.30 -7.08
N ASP A 414 -6.87 22.71 -5.84
CA ASP A 414 -7.98 22.18 -5.04
C ASP A 414 -9.32 22.83 -5.43
N ASP A 415 -10.43 22.23 -4.99
CA ASP A 415 -11.77 22.76 -5.23
C ASP A 415 -11.94 24.12 -4.56
N ASN A 416 -12.52 25.06 -5.30
CA ASN A 416 -12.96 26.31 -4.72
C ASN A 416 -14.32 26.08 -4.09
N HIS A 417 -14.61 26.82 -3.03
CA HIS A 417 -15.96 26.81 -2.50
C HIS A 417 -16.42 28.19 -2.06
N LEU A 418 -17.73 28.35 -2.12
CA LEU A 418 -18.47 29.43 -1.50
C LEU A 418 -19.48 28.81 -0.54
N SER A 419 -19.62 29.35 0.66
CA SER A 419 -20.70 28.96 1.55
C SER A 419 -21.40 30.16 2.15
N LEU A 420 -22.72 30.07 2.23
CA LEU A 420 -23.59 31.07 2.83
C LEU A 420 -24.46 30.37 3.86
N ALA A 421 -24.42 30.85 5.10
CA ALA A 421 -25.24 30.36 6.20
C ALA A 421 -26.00 31.50 6.87
N PHE A 422 -27.18 31.19 7.41
CA PHE A 422 -28.09 32.12 8.07
C PHE A 422 -28.40 31.62 9.47
N ASN A 423 -28.53 32.56 10.41
CA ASN A 423 -28.92 32.22 11.77
C ASN A 423 -30.40 31.82 11.82
N ALA A 424 -30.72 30.68 12.44
CA ALA A 424 -32.08 30.15 12.55
C ALA A 424 -32.94 30.90 13.58
N LEU A 425 -32.30 31.60 14.53
CA LEU A 425 -32.91 32.24 15.68
C LEU A 425 -32.92 33.78 15.60
N SER A 426 -32.25 34.37 14.59
CA SER A 426 -32.09 35.82 14.43
C SER A 426 -32.45 36.28 13.01
N ASP A 427 -33.27 37.33 12.91
CA ASP A 427 -33.66 37.93 11.64
C ASP A 427 -32.50 38.70 11.01
N GLY A 428 -31.88 38.11 9.99
CA GLY A 428 -30.94 38.81 9.11
C GLY A 428 -29.46 38.62 9.42
N ASP A 429 -29.10 37.75 10.37
CA ASP A 429 -27.72 37.35 10.59
C ASP A 429 -27.27 36.28 9.58
N TRP A 430 -26.13 36.53 8.95
CA TRP A 430 -25.56 35.67 7.91
C TRP A 430 -24.05 35.65 7.97
N ILE A 431 -23.48 34.55 7.47
CA ILE A 431 -22.04 34.33 7.34
C ILE A 431 -21.77 33.85 5.92
N LEU A 432 -20.89 34.58 5.22
CA LEU A 432 -20.35 34.24 3.91
C LEU A 432 -18.90 33.80 4.08
N ASN A 433 -18.60 32.60 3.60
CA ASN A 433 -17.28 31.99 3.64
C ASN A 433 -16.85 31.62 2.23
N TYR A 434 -15.57 31.82 1.90
CA TYR A 434 -15.01 31.35 0.63
C TYR A 434 -13.64 30.70 0.84
N ASP A 435 -13.33 29.72 0.00
CA ASP A 435 -12.00 29.14 -0.19
C ASP A 435 -11.68 29.17 -1.69
N LEU A 436 -10.52 29.72 -2.05
CA LEU A 436 -10.01 29.78 -3.41
C LEU A 436 -8.64 29.10 -3.46
N SER A 437 -8.48 28.11 -4.34
CA SER A 437 -7.22 27.41 -4.52
C SER A 437 -6.53 27.84 -5.81
N PRO A 438 -5.45 28.64 -5.74
CA PRO A 438 -4.68 29.00 -6.92
C PRO A 438 -3.81 27.83 -7.42
N LYS A 439 -3.50 26.89 -6.53
CA LYS A 439 -2.63 25.75 -6.76
C LYS A 439 -2.96 24.68 -5.74
N TYR A 440 -2.80 23.42 -6.13
CA TYR A 440 -3.01 22.29 -5.23
C TYR A 440 -2.31 22.47 -3.89
N ARG A 441 -3.03 22.17 -2.81
CA ARG A 441 -2.63 22.31 -1.40
C ARG A 441 -2.52 23.74 -0.88
N ILE A 442 -2.82 24.75 -1.68
CA ILE A 442 -2.85 26.15 -1.24
C ILE A 442 -4.29 26.64 -1.30
N LYS A 443 -4.75 27.28 -0.22
CA LYS A 443 -6.06 27.93 -0.16
C LYS A 443 -5.94 29.33 0.39
N PHE A 444 -6.57 30.27 -0.31
CA PHE A 444 -6.88 31.61 0.18
C PHE A 444 -8.35 31.65 0.55
N SER A 445 -8.61 32.03 1.79
CA SER A 445 -9.94 31.93 2.33
C SER A 445 -10.31 33.21 3.06
N GLY A 446 -11.61 33.44 3.17
CA GLY A 446 -12.12 34.56 3.94
C GLY A 446 -13.51 34.33 4.45
N GLU A 447 -13.82 35.08 5.50
CA GLU A 447 -15.14 35.14 6.12
C GLU A 447 -15.61 36.59 6.16
N LEU A 448 -16.91 36.78 5.89
CA LEU A 448 -17.63 38.03 6.05
C LEU A 448 -18.97 37.75 6.73
N ASN A 449 -19.32 38.51 7.77
CA ASN A 449 -20.59 38.37 8.48
C ASN A 449 -21.50 39.63 8.37
N SER A 450 -22.73 39.50 8.86
CA SER A 450 -23.74 40.58 8.91
C SER A 450 -23.26 41.84 9.64
N PHE A 451 -22.29 41.71 10.54
CA PHE A 451 -21.67 42.80 11.31
C PHE A 451 -20.52 43.52 10.57
N ASN A 452 -20.26 43.16 9.31
CA ASN A 452 -19.12 43.60 8.49
C ASN A 452 -17.76 43.26 9.10
N GLU A 453 -17.67 42.23 9.94
CA GLU A 453 -16.40 41.70 10.37
C GLU A 453 -15.84 40.83 9.27
N GLN A 454 -14.54 40.96 9.05
CA GLN A 454 -13.83 40.34 7.95
C GLN A 454 -12.58 39.65 8.48
N SER A 455 -12.43 38.39 8.08
CA SER A 455 -11.23 37.61 8.33
C SER A 455 -10.71 37.08 7.01
N LEU A 456 -9.39 37.07 6.85
CA LEU A 456 -8.69 36.56 5.66
C LEU A 456 -7.52 35.70 6.11
N TRP A 457 -7.32 34.54 5.48
CA TRP A 457 -6.18 33.68 5.78
C TRP A 457 -5.71 32.90 4.55
N ALA A 458 -4.44 32.52 4.58
CA ALA A 458 -3.87 31.54 3.68
C ALA A 458 -3.63 30.24 4.46
N SER A 459 -3.87 29.10 3.82
CA SER A 459 -3.65 27.79 4.43
C SER A 459 -2.99 26.82 3.46
N TYR A 460 -2.23 25.89 4.05
CA TYR A 460 -1.53 24.83 3.36
C TYR A 460 -1.98 23.47 3.90
N ASP A 461 -2.27 22.55 3.00
CA ASP A 461 -2.60 21.17 3.33
C ASP A 461 -1.32 20.42 3.73
N VAL A 462 -1.17 20.19 5.02
CA VAL A 462 -0.02 19.49 5.60
C VAL A 462 -0.21 17.98 5.62
N TYR A 463 -1.45 17.50 5.72
CA TYR A 463 -1.78 16.07 5.70
C TYR A 463 -3.06 15.82 4.92
N SER A 464 -3.04 14.83 4.03
CA SER A 464 -4.22 14.34 3.31
C SER A 464 -4.18 12.83 3.31
N GLY A 465 -5.29 12.22 3.72
CA GLY A 465 -5.55 10.79 3.63
C GLY A 465 -6.94 10.53 3.05
N TYR A 466 -7.42 9.30 3.20
CA TYR A 466 -8.73 8.90 2.67
C TYR A 466 -9.90 9.43 3.51
N LEU A 467 -9.76 9.46 4.83
CA LEU A 467 -10.81 9.95 5.73
C LEU A 467 -10.59 11.38 6.21
N SER A 468 -9.35 11.86 6.20
CA SER A 468 -9.00 13.09 6.89
C SER A 468 -8.04 13.98 6.13
N ARG A 469 -8.20 15.28 6.31
CA ARG A 469 -7.33 16.31 5.75
C ARG A 469 -7.06 17.40 6.79
N LEU A 470 -5.80 17.78 6.94
CA LEU A 470 -5.34 18.80 7.88
C LEU A 470 -4.72 19.96 7.14
N TRP A 471 -5.27 21.14 7.39
CA TRP A 471 -4.77 22.41 6.88
C TRP A 471 -4.24 23.26 8.04
N LEU A 472 -3.07 23.85 7.83
CA LEU A 472 -2.51 24.86 8.72
C LEU A 472 -2.41 26.19 7.98
N GLY A 473 -2.78 27.28 8.64
CA GLY A 473 -2.82 28.59 8.03
C GLY A 473 -2.56 29.72 8.98
N ALA A 474 -2.34 30.89 8.40
CA ALA A 474 -2.19 32.14 9.12
C ALA A 474 -2.91 33.26 8.37
N GLY A 475 -3.34 34.27 9.11
CA GLY A 475 -4.14 35.35 8.57
C GLY A 475 -4.40 36.47 9.54
N LEU A 476 -5.40 37.26 9.20
CA LEU A 476 -5.86 38.41 9.96
C LEU A 476 -7.35 38.26 10.23
N SER A 477 -7.75 38.54 11.46
CA SER A 477 -9.15 38.63 11.88
C SER A 477 -9.50 40.07 12.26
N ASN A 478 -10.78 40.40 12.19
CA ASN A 478 -11.29 41.74 12.53
C ASN A 478 -10.61 42.85 11.72
N LEU A 479 -10.61 42.72 10.40
CA LEU A 479 -10.10 43.73 9.47
C LEU A 479 -10.94 45.02 9.51
N LYS A 480 -10.82 45.76 10.61
CA LYS A 480 -11.23 47.16 10.81
C LYS A 480 -9.94 47.99 10.91
N ARG A 481 -10.04 49.28 10.57
CA ARG A 481 -8.90 50.17 10.29
C ARG A 481 -7.82 50.23 11.39
N ASP A 482 -8.15 49.89 12.64
CA ASP A 482 -7.25 50.00 13.81
C ASP A 482 -7.18 48.77 14.76
N ASP A 483 -7.85 47.63 14.48
CA ASP A 483 -7.91 46.47 15.41
C ASP A 483 -7.74 45.11 14.72
N SER A 484 -6.96 45.07 13.64
CA SER A 484 -6.63 43.82 12.96
C SER A 484 -5.74 42.94 13.84
N LYS A 485 -6.17 41.70 14.10
CA LYS A 485 -5.42 40.75 14.92
C LYS A 485 -4.83 39.65 14.06
N ALA A 486 -3.55 39.33 14.29
CA ALA A 486 -2.94 38.15 13.71
C ALA A 486 -3.63 36.88 14.23
N MET A 487 -3.78 35.91 13.34
CA MET A 487 -4.49 34.67 13.61
C MET A 487 -3.71 33.49 13.02
N ALA A 488 -3.47 32.46 13.82
CA ALA A 488 -3.13 31.14 13.35
C ALA A 488 -4.41 30.29 13.26
N LYS A 489 -4.47 29.41 12.26
CA LYS A 489 -5.64 28.56 12.00
C LYS A 489 -5.22 27.11 11.76
N MET A 490 -5.96 26.19 12.36
CA MET A 490 -5.97 24.78 12.02
C MET A 490 -7.35 24.41 11.50
N ARG A 491 -7.44 23.68 10.40
CA ARG A 491 -8.69 23.07 9.92
C ARG A 491 -8.49 21.57 9.71
N LEU A 492 -9.28 20.76 10.41
CA LEU A 492 -9.38 19.32 10.23
C LEU A 492 -10.70 19.01 9.53
N GLU A 493 -10.61 18.35 8.38
CA GLU A 493 -11.73 17.84 7.60
C GLU A 493 -11.77 16.32 7.79
N LEU A 494 -12.91 15.76 8.21
CA LEU A 494 -13.16 14.32 8.28
C LEU A 494 -14.31 13.98 7.34
N LYS A 495 -14.04 13.23 6.26
CA LYS A 495 -15.02 12.88 5.23
C LYS A 495 -15.27 11.38 5.20
N ALA A 496 -16.54 10.99 5.13
CA ALA A 496 -16.97 9.65 4.76
C ALA A 496 -18.20 9.77 3.86
N ARG A 497 -18.03 9.43 2.58
CA ARG A 497 -19.04 9.57 1.54
C ARG A 497 -19.56 11.02 1.48
N ASN A 498 -20.87 11.19 1.55
CA ASN A 498 -21.54 12.50 1.45
C ASN A 498 -21.45 13.32 2.75
N ILE A 499 -20.85 12.80 3.82
CA ILE A 499 -20.76 13.49 5.11
C ILE A 499 -19.34 14.04 5.29
N LEU A 500 -19.25 15.33 5.61
CA LEU A 500 -18.02 16.00 5.98
C LEU A 500 -18.19 16.73 7.32
N LEU A 501 -17.33 16.39 8.28
CA LEU A 501 -17.15 17.15 9.52
C LEU A 501 -15.94 18.06 9.36
N GLU A 502 -16.10 19.34 9.62
CA GLU A 502 -15.04 20.35 9.54
C GLU A 502 -14.86 20.99 10.91
N TYR A 503 -13.73 20.70 11.56
CA TYR A 503 -13.30 21.36 12.79
C TYR A 503 -12.28 22.45 12.46
N LYS A 504 -12.53 23.68 12.93
CA LYS A 504 -11.59 24.80 12.83
C LYS A 504 -11.21 25.28 14.21
N ASN A 505 -9.92 25.46 14.42
CA ASN A 505 -9.38 26.10 15.61
C ASN A 505 -8.60 27.34 15.21
N TYR A 506 -8.75 28.40 16.00
CA TYR A 506 -8.14 29.70 15.76
C TYR A 506 -7.39 30.16 17.02
N SER A 507 -6.31 30.91 16.85
CA SER A 507 -5.59 31.50 17.99
C SER A 507 -6.27 32.75 18.57
N SER A 508 -7.16 33.39 17.80
CA SER A 508 -7.77 34.69 18.13
C SER A 508 -9.30 34.64 18.21
N GLN A 509 -9.92 33.49 17.99
CA GLN A 509 -11.37 33.28 17.92
C GLN A 509 -11.75 31.91 18.50
N ASP A 510 -13.03 31.72 18.79
CA ASP A 510 -13.56 30.43 19.23
C ASP A 510 -13.48 29.37 18.13
N SER A 511 -13.35 28.11 18.52
CA SER A 511 -13.33 27.01 17.57
C SER A 511 -14.71 26.78 16.94
N GLU A 512 -14.74 26.45 15.66
CA GLU A 512 -15.96 26.08 14.94
C GLU A 512 -15.99 24.59 14.64
N ILE A 513 -17.18 24.00 14.70
CA ILE A 513 -17.46 22.69 14.13
C ILE A 513 -18.60 22.86 13.14
N ASN A 514 -18.40 22.42 11.90
CA ASN A 514 -19.40 22.46 10.84
C ASN A 514 -19.68 21.04 10.33
N PHE A 515 -20.95 20.73 10.12
CA PHE A 515 -21.44 19.53 9.49
C PHE A 515 -21.87 19.86 8.06
N LEU A 516 -21.41 19.06 7.11
CA LEU A 516 -21.78 19.18 5.72
C LEU A 516 -22.33 17.86 5.19
N TYR A 517 -23.42 17.96 4.42
CA TYR A 517 -24.02 16.83 3.72
C TYR A 517 -24.14 17.16 2.23
N SER A 518 -23.35 16.47 1.40
CA SER A 518 -23.41 16.61 -0.05
C SER A 518 -24.73 16.08 -0.59
N ILE A 519 -25.47 16.95 -1.29
CA ILE A 519 -26.73 16.61 -1.96
C ILE A 519 -26.56 16.53 -3.48
N ALA A 520 -25.47 17.10 -4.01
CA ALA A 520 -24.98 16.97 -5.38
C ALA A 520 -23.46 17.22 -5.40
N ASP A 521 -22.77 16.92 -6.50
CA ASP A 521 -21.32 17.04 -6.64
C ASP A 521 -20.80 18.44 -6.26
N ASN A 522 -21.55 19.46 -6.66
CA ASN A 522 -21.22 20.86 -6.43
C ASN A 522 -22.01 21.52 -5.29
N LEU A 523 -22.87 20.80 -4.56
CA LEU A 523 -23.76 21.41 -3.56
C LEU A 523 -23.89 20.56 -2.30
N ALA A 524 -23.65 21.18 -1.15
CA ALA A 524 -23.82 20.58 0.16
C ALA A 524 -24.68 21.46 1.08
N LEU A 525 -25.48 20.82 1.93
CA LEU A 525 -26.09 21.45 3.09
C LEU A 525 -25.02 21.67 4.15
N LYS A 526 -25.08 22.80 4.85
CA LYS A 526 -24.16 23.16 5.94
C LYS A 526 -24.96 23.46 7.21
N ALA A 527 -24.52 22.91 8.33
CA ALA A 527 -24.97 23.28 9.66
C ALA A 527 -23.75 23.48 10.57
N ASP A 528 -23.83 24.37 11.56
CA ASP A 528 -22.86 24.42 12.65
C ASP A 528 -23.21 23.43 13.77
N ARG A 529 -22.35 23.32 14.78
CA ARG A 529 -22.52 22.36 15.89
C ARG A 529 -23.80 22.56 16.67
N ASP A 530 -24.12 23.81 16.94
CA ASP A 530 -25.20 24.18 17.83
C ASP A 530 -26.53 24.30 17.04
N PHE A 531 -26.49 24.05 15.72
CA PHE A 531 -27.62 24.17 14.79
C PHE A 531 -28.23 25.58 14.81
N ASP A 532 -27.43 26.58 15.12
CA ASP A 532 -27.81 27.97 15.09
C ASP A 532 -27.68 28.53 13.68
N PHE A 533 -26.76 28.00 12.86
CA PHE A 533 -26.55 28.42 11.48
C PHE A 533 -26.80 27.29 10.48
N PHE A 534 -27.69 27.53 9.53
CA PHE A 534 -27.94 26.63 8.40
C PHE A 534 -27.67 27.32 7.06
N GLY A 535 -27.17 26.56 6.11
CA GLY A 535 -26.78 27.12 4.83
C GLY A 535 -26.42 26.11 3.77
N PHE A 536 -25.74 26.61 2.75
CA PHE A 536 -25.29 25.84 1.61
C PHE A 536 -23.81 26.10 1.36
N ARG A 537 -23.09 25.08 0.91
CA ARG A 537 -21.75 25.19 0.31
C ARG A 537 -21.85 24.78 -1.16
N TYR A 538 -21.31 25.62 -2.03
CA TYR A 538 -21.19 25.38 -3.46
C TYR A 538 -19.72 25.18 -3.84
N ASN A 539 -19.39 24.10 -4.54
CA ASN A 539 -18.03 23.77 -5.01
C ASN A 539 -17.88 24.08 -6.51
N PHE A 540 -16.76 24.66 -6.95
CA PHE A 540 -16.53 25.04 -8.36
C PHE A 540 -15.07 25.21 -8.80
#